data_AF-A0A3D1V413-F1
#
_entry.id   AF-A0A3D1V413-F1
#
_cell.length_a   1.000
_cell.length_b   1.000
_cell.length_c   1.000
_cell.angle_alpha   90.00
_cell.angle_beta   90.00
_cell.angle_gamma   90.00
#
_symmetry.space_group_name_H-M   'P 1'
#
loop_
_entity.id
_entity.type
_entity.pdbx_description
1 polymer ?
#
loop_
_entity_poly.entity_id
_entity_poly.type
_entity_poly.pdbx_seq_one_letter_code
_entity_poly.pdbx_strand_id
1 'polypeptide(L)'
;MSDERPFGIPLSDDVLARRARLPAKPDPVTLEGKRVRLRPLDLEHDVAPLHAVSNGEPATLGERRVGAYDADAEIWRYMPAGPFVDAAGLGGYLRGLAETPNLLPLCVEDVATGQP
;
A
#
# COMPACT_ATOMS: atom_id res chain seq x y z
N MET A 1 13.34 -10.70 -43.84
CA MET A 1 13.36 -9.65 -42.80
C MET A 1 12.50 -10.16 -41.66
N SER A 2 13.14 -10.54 -40.54
CA SER A 2 12.43 -11.11 -39.39
C SER A 2 11.74 -9.97 -38.65
N ASP A 3 10.41 -9.91 -38.71
CA ASP A 3 9.58 -8.96 -37.95
C ASP A 3 9.36 -9.49 -36.53
N GLU A 4 10.46 -9.75 -35.83
CA GLU A 4 10.42 -10.26 -34.45
C GLU A 4 10.24 -9.06 -33.53
N ARG A 5 8.99 -8.62 -33.37
CA ARG A 5 8.64 -7.67 -32.33
C ARG A 5 8.89 -8.33 -30.96
N PRO A 6 9.66 -7.70 -30.05
CA PRO A 6 10.04 -8.30 -28.76
C PRO A 6 8.87 -8.45 -27.77
N PHE A 7 7.66 -8.10 -28.20
CA PHE A 7 6.43 -8.16 -27.43
C PHE A 7 5.53 -9.16 -28.13
N GLY A 8 4.94 -10.09 -27.37
CA GLY A 8 4.16 -11.22 -27.88
C GLY A 8 2.95 -10.84 -28.75
N ILE A 9 2.12 -11.82 -29.09
CA ILE A 9 0.96 -11.63 -29.99
C ILE A 9 0.09 -10.46 -29.48
N PRO A 10 -0.17 -9.44 -30.32
CA PRO A 10 -1.05 -8.32 -29.94
C PRO A 10 -2.44 -8.79 -29.54
N LEU A 11 -3.02 -8.16 -28.52
CA LEU A 11 -4.43 -8.35 -28.16
C LEU A 11 -5.32 -7.84 -29.31
N SER A 12 -6.46 -8.50 -29.55
CA SER A 12 -7.41 -8.03 -30.56
C SER A 12 -8.08 -6.71 -30.16
N ASP A 13 -8.55 -5.95 -31.16
CA ASP A 13 -9.25 -4.68 -30.93
C ASP A 13 -10.47 -4.85 -30.02
N ASP A 14 -11.20 -5.97 -30.17
CA ASP A 14 -12.33 -6.30 -29.30
C ASP A 14 -11.91 -6.48 -27.84
N VAL A 15 -10.75 -7.08 -27.58
CA VAL A 15 -10.21 -7.23 -26.22
C VAL A 15 -9.81 -5.87 -25.65
N LEU A 16 -9.14 -5.02 -26.45
CA LEU A 16 -8.76 -3.68 -26.03
C LEU A 16 -9.98 -2.79 -25.75
N ALA A 17 -11.04 -2.90 -26.56
CA ALA A 17 -12.27 -2.15 -26.39
C ALA A 17 -12.98 -2.44 -25.06
N ARG A 18 -12.79 -3.62 -24.46
CA ARG A 18 -13.36 -3.97 -23.14
C ARG A 18 -12.86 -3.06 -22.01
N ARG A 19 -11.67 -2.45 -22.15
CA ARG A 19 -11.12 -1.52 -21.15
C ARG A 19 -12.08 -0.36 -20.82
N ALA A 20 -12.82 0.12 -21.81
CA ALA A 20 -13.74 1.25 -21.65
C ALA A 20 -14.95 0.96 -20.74
N ARG A 21 -15.16 -0.31 -20.38
CA ARG A 21 -16.29 -0.77 -19.55
C ARG A 21 -15.87 -1.32 -18.20
N LEU A 22 -14.56 -1.44 -17.95
CA LEU A 22 -14.05 -1.88 -16.67
C LEU A 22 -14.21 -0.75 -15.64
N PRO A 23 -14.47 -1.09 -14.36
CA PRO A 23 -14.48 -0.08 -13.31
C PRO A 23 -13.08 0.54 -13.18
N ALA A 24 -13.03 1.85 -12.95
CA ALA A 24 -11.77 2.57 -12.76
C ALA A 24 -11.02 2.09 -11.51
N LYS A 25 -11.76 1.67 -10.48
CA LYS A 25 -11.27 1.08 -9.25
C LYS A 25 -11.72 -0.39 -9.18
N PRO A 26 -10.80 -1.35 -9.02
CA PRO A 26 -11.17 -2.73 -8.70
C PRO A 26 -11.96 -2.79 -7.39
N ASP A 27 -12.83 -3.79 -7.27
CA ASP A 27 -13.47 -4.07 -5.99
C ASP A 27 -12.40 -4.42 -4.93
N PRO A 28 -12.59 -3.98 -3.67
CA PRO A 28 -11.69 -4.32 -2.59
C PRO A 28 -11.67 -5.84 -2.37
N VAL A 29 -10.47 -6.42 -2.32
CA VAL A 29 -10.26 -7.85 -2.06
C VAL A 29 -9.23 -8.06 -0.96
N THR A 30 -9.45 -9.10 -0.17
CA THR A 30 -8.45 -9.62 0.77
C THR A 30 -7.65 -10.72 0.10
N LEU A 31 -6.32 -10.63 0.19
CA LEU A 31 -5.39 -11.65 -0.30
C LEU A 31 -4.74 -12.35 0.89
N GLU A 32 -5.01 -13.65 1.02
CA GLU A 32 -4.49 -14.48 2.11
C GLU A 32 -3.15 -15.11 1.74
N GLY A 33 -2.16 -14.92 2.60
CA GLY A 33 -0.84 -15.53 2.49
C GLY A 33 -0.46 -16.30 3.77
N LYS A 34 0.67 -17.03 3.71
CA LYS A 34 1.16 -17.79 4.87
C LYS A 34 1.72 -16.93 6.01
N ARG A 35 2.16 -15.72 5.70
CA ARG A 35 2.84 -14.81 6.63
C ARG A 35 2.16 -13.46 6.73
N VAL A 36 1.58 -13.01 5.62
CA VAL A 36 0.90 -11.72 5.53
C VAL A 36 -0.48 -11.91 4.94
N ARG A 37 -1.42 -11.10 5.42
CA ARG A 37 -2.72 -10.85 4.77
C ARG A 37 -2.67 -9.45 4.20
N LEU A 38 -3.08 -9.28 2.94
CA LEU A 38 -3.33 -7.96 2.37
C LEU A 38 -4.83 -7.72 2.42
N ARG A 39 -5.28 -6.76 3.22
CA ARG A 39 -6.70 -6.40 3.31
C ARG A 39 -6.91 -4.95 2.91
N PRO A 40 -8.12 -4.55 2.48
CA PRO A 40 -8.44 -3.14 2.30
C PRO A 40 -8.04 -2.33 3.53
N LEU A 41 -7.41 -1.18 3.30
CA LEU A 41 -7.01 -0.28 4.39
C LEU A 41 -8.24 0.16 5.20
N ASP A 42 -8.18 -0.05 6.51
CA ASP A 42 -9.15 0.42 7.47
C ASP A 42 -8.55 1.60 8.24
N LEU A 43 -8.99 2.82 7.91
CA LEU A 43 -8.40 4.03 8.48
C LEU A 43 -8.60 4.14 10.00
N GLU A 44 -9.67 3.55 10.55
CA GLU A 44 -9.93 3.61 11.99
C GLU A 44 -8.99 2.68 12.75
N HIS A 45 -8.75 1.48 12.22
CA HIS A 45 -7.94 0.47 12.86
C HIS A 45 -6.44 0.59 12.56
N ASP A 46 -6.06 1.02 11.35
CA ASP A 46 -4.69 0.88 10.85
C ASP A 46 -3.80 2.10 11.09
N VAL A 47 -4.39 3.30 11.12
CA VAL A 47 -3.60 4.55 11.10
C VAL A 47 -2.71 4.69 12.33
N ALA A 48 -3.24 4.38 13.53
CA ALA A 48 -2.47 4.49 14.77
C ALA A 48 -1.26 3.52 14.80
N PRO A 49 -1.41 2.20 14.59
CA PRO A 49 -0.26 1.30 14.56
C PRO A 49 0.71 1.60 13.40
N LEU A 50 0.23 1.98 12.21
CA LEU A 50 1.10 2.36 11.09
C LEU A 50 1.93 3.61 11.41
N HIS A 51 1.36 4.63 12.07
CA HIS A 51 2.11 5.80 12.51
C HIS A 51 3.16 5.42 13.56
N ALA A 52 2.78 4.58 14.53
CA ALA A 52 3.66 4.17 15.62
C ALA A 52 4.94 3.48 15.15
N VAL A 53 4.91 2.78 14.00
CA VAL A 53 6.09 2.12 13.43
C VAL A 53 6.83 2.97 12.38
N SER A 54 6.36 4.18 12.07
CA SER A 54 6.91 5.01 10.98
C SER A 54 7.30 6.44 11.37
N ASN A 55 7.28 6.78 12.66
CA ASN A 55 7.47 8.14 13.17
C ASN A 55 8.85 8.42 13.80
N GLY A 56 9.75 7.44 13.86
CA GLY A 56 11.10 7.59 14.42
C GLY A 56 11.24 7.21 15.89
N GLU A 57 10.13 6.97 16.58
CA GLU A 57 10.13 6.45 17.95
C GLU A 57 10.47 4.93 17.97
N PRO A 58 10.90 4.38 19.12
CA PRO A 58 11.12 2.94 19.24
C PRO A 58 9.87 2.13 18.89
N ALA A 59 10.05 1.12 18.06
CA ALA A 59 8.96 0.32 17.50
C ALA A 59 9.21 -1.18 17.65
N THR A 60 8.13 -1.97 17.67
CA THR A 60 8.18 -3.43 17.63
C THR A 60 7.38 -3.93 16.43
N LEU A 61 8.03 -4.73 15.58
CA LEU A 61 7.42 -5.39 14.42
C LEU A 61 7.62 -6.90 14.56
N GLY A 62 6.57 -7.60 14.98
CA GLY A 62 6.67 -9.01 15.35
C GLY A 62 7.70 -9.22 16.47
N GLU A 63 8.70 -10.06 16.22
CA GLU A 63 9.79 -10.33 17.17
C GLU A 63 10.90 -9.27 17.12
N ARG A 64 10.89 -8.39 16.10
CA ARG A 64 11.94 -7.38 15.91
C ARG A 64 11.64 -6.13 16.73
N ARG A 65 12.64 -5.65 17.44
CA ARG A 65 12.63 -4.35 18.13
C ARG A 65 13.59 -3.40 17.46
N VAL A 66 13.17 -2.15 17.29
CA VAL A 66 13.97 -1.05 16.74
C VAL A 66 14.01 0.05 17.80
N GLY A 67 15.20 0.60 18.05
CA GLY A 67 15.33 1.80 18.89
C GLY A 67 14.81 3.04 18.17
N ALA A 68 14.99 4.22 18.76
CA ALA A 68 14.70 5.47 18.06
C ALA A 68 15.58 5.59 16.80
N TYR A 69 15.03 6.14 15.72
CA TYR A 69 15.68 6.25 14.42
C TYR A 69 15.27 7.55 13.71
N ASP A 70 16.06 7.96 12.72
CA ASP A 70 15.72 9.09 11.87
C ASP A 70 14.66 8.64 10.85
N ALA A 71 13.39 8.93 11.13
CA ALA A 71 12.29 8.54 10.26
C ALA A 71 12.41 9.14 8.85
N ASP A 72 12.90 10.37 8.75
CA ASP A 72 13.07 11.04 7.45
C ASP A 72 14.11 10.29 6.63
N ALA A 73 15.29 10.03 7.20
CA ALA A 73 16.36 9.35 6.48
C ALA A 73 16.05 7.88 6.14
N GLU A 74 15.40 7.14 7.05
CA GLU A 74 15.24 5.68 6.96
C GLU A 74 13.93 5.24 6.26
N ILE A 75 12.85 6.02 6.37
CA ILE A 75 11.53 5.66 5.83
C ILE A 75 11.11 6.64 4.72
N TRP A 76 11.16 7.94 5.00
CA TRP A 76 10.43 8.93 4.20
C TRP A 76 11.28 9.62 3.12
N ARG A 77 12.61 9.44 3.13
CA ARG A 77 13.58 10.11 2.23
C ARG A 77 13.21 10.11 0.76
N TYR A 78 12.58 9.02 0.30
CA TYR A 78 12.18 8.84 -1.10
C TYR A 78 10.67 8.71 -1.28
N MET A 79 9.90 8.93 -0.20
CA MET A 79 8.45 8.91 -0.23
C MET A 79 7.94 10.31 -0.64
N PRO A 80 6.79 10.38 -1.34
CA PRO A 80 6.23 11.65 -1.79
C PRO A 80 5.63 12.51 -0.66
N ALA A 81 5.57 11.99 0.57
CA ALA A 81 5.05 12.64 1.76
C ALA A 81 5.70 12.02 3.02
N GLY A 82 5.46 12.64 4.18
CA GLY A 82 6.03 12.23 5.46
C GLY A 82 7.41 12.88 5.75
N PRO A 83 7.99 12.63 6.94
CA PRO A 83 7.37 11.99 8.10
C PRO A 83 6.16 12.77 8.61
N PHE A 84 5.18 12.05 9.16
CA PHE A 84 3.99 12.68 9.75
C PHE A 84 4.20 12.90 11.25
N VAL A 85 3.91 14.12 11.71
CA VAL A 85 4.05 14.50 13.13
C VAL A 85 3.17 13.64 14.03
N ASP A 86 1.97 13.30 13.57
CA ASP A 86 1.02 12.49 14.32
C ASP A 86 0.22 11.53 13.40
N ALA A 87 -0.51 10.62 14.05
CA ALA A 87 -1.38 9.67 13.37
C ALA A 87 -2.48 10.37 12.55
N ALA A 88 -2.95 11.55 12.97
CA ALA A 88 -3.99 12.29 12.24
C ALA A 88 -3.46 12.78 10.88
N GLY A 89 -2.22 13.26 10.82
CA GLY A 89 -1.52 13.64 9.59
C GLY A 89 -1.39 12.46 8.62
N LEU A 90 -0.93 11.30 9.11
CA LEU A 90 -0.86 10.09 8.29
C LEU A 90 -2.25 9.66 7.80
N GLY A 91 -3.26 9.68 8.67
CA GLY A 91 -4.64 9.34 8.32
C GLY A 91 -5.25 10.27 7.27
N GLY A 92 -4.91 11.57 7.31
CA GLY A 92 -5.29 12.54 6.28
C GLY A 92 -4.70 12.18 4.91
N TYR A 93 -3.42 11.85 4.86
CA TYR A 93 -2.75 11.42 3.63
C TYR A 93 -3.34 10.13 3.06
N LEU A 94 -3.50 9.10 3.90
CA LEU A 94 -4.04 7.80 3.49
C LEU A 94 -5.50 7.90 3.02
N ARG A 95 -6.32 8.75 3.64
CA ARG A 95 -7.69 9.04 3.18
C ARG A 95 -7.69 9.60 1.76
N GLY A 96 -6.81 10.56 1.46
CA GLY A 96 -6.68 11.11 0.11
C GLY A 96 -6.30 10.06 -0.94
N LEU A 97 -5.43 9.11 -0.58
CA LEU A 97 -5.12 7.97 -1.44
C LEU A 97 -6.33 7.05 -1.63
N ALA A 98 -7.06 6.74 -0.56
CA ALA A 98 -8.24 5.87 -0.60
C ALA A 98 -9.40 6.48 -1.42
N GLU A 99 -9.54 7.80 -1.44
CA GLU A 99 -10.55 8.53 -2.20
C GLU A 99 -10.16 8.73 -3.68
N THR A 100 -8.91 8.49 -4.06
CA THR A 100 -8.45 8.63 -5.44
C THR A 100 -9.09 7.55 -6.33
N PRO A 101 -9.73 7.90 -7.47
CA PRO A 101 -10.58 6.98 -8.24
C PRO A 101 -9.91 5.72 -8.77
N ASN A 102 -8.59 5.72 -8.93
CA ASN A 102 -7.81 4.61 -9.47
C ASN A 102 -6.76 4.08 -8.49
N LEU A 103 -6.92 4.38 -7.20
CA LEU A 103 -6.08 3.86 -6.13
C LEU A 103 -6.91 3.08 -5.11
N LEU A 104 -6.37 1.95 -4.67
CA LEU A 104 -6.92 1.13 -3.61
C LEU A 104 -5.77 0.74 -2.67
N PRO A 105 -5.54 1.50 -1.58
CA PRO A 105 -4.54 1.13 -0.60
C PRO A 105 -4.98 -0.15 0.13
N LEU A 106 -4.02 -1.07 0.29
CA LEU A 106 -4.18 -2.26 1.12
C LEU A 106 -3.28 -2.11 2.34
N CYS A 107 -3.78 -2.53 3.50
CA CYS A 107 -2.99 -2.73 4.69
C CYS A 107 -2.32 -4.11 4.61
N VAL A 108 -1.02 -4.13 4.86
CA VAL A 108 -0.29 -5.37 5.11
C VAL A 108 -0.52 -5.72 6.57
N GLU A 109 -0.97 -6.93 6.86
CA GLU A 109 -1.13 -7.42 8.22
C GLU A 109 -0.24 -8.65 8.41
N ASP A 110 0.58 -8.66 9.45
CA ASP A 110 1.30 -9.85 9.89
C ASP A 110 0.32 -10.87 10.49
N VAL A 111 0.30 -12.08 9.95
CA VAL A 111 -0.65 -13.12 10.36
C VAL A 111 -0.37 -13.62 11.79
N ALA A 112 0.88 -13.58 12.26
CA ALA A 112 1.24 -14.10 13.57
C ALA A 112 0.82 -13.14 14.70
N THR A 113 0.91 -11.83 14.46
CA THR A 113 0.59 -10.80 15.46
C THR A 113 -0.72 -10.07 15.23
N GLY A 114 -1.30 -10.16 14.03
CA GLY A 114 -2.49 -9.39 13.62
C GLY A 114 -2.25 -7.88 13.57
N GLN A 115 -0.97 -7.47 13.50
CA GLN A 115 -0.57 -6.06 13.47
C GLN A 115 -0.28 -5.66 12.01
N PRO A 116 -0.52 -4.40 11.64
CA PRO A 116 0.02 -3.83 10.42
C PRO A 116 1.55 -3.87 10.33
#